data_AF-A0A3N7CJ24-F1
#
_entry.id   AF-A0A3N7CJ24-F1
#
_cell.length_a   1.000
_cell.length_b   1.000
_cell.length_c   1.000
_cell.angle_alpha   90.00
_cell.angle_beta   90.00
_cell.angle_gamma   90.00
#
_symmetry.space_group_name_H-M   'P 1'
#
loop_
_entity.id
_entity.type
_entity.pdbx_description
1 polymer ?
#
loop_
_entity_poly.entity_id
_entity_poly.type
_entity_poly.pdbx_seq_one_letter_code
_entity_poly.pdbx_strand_id
1 'polypeptide(L)'
;MANGQSKLKIQLPNQGWKQFLTARDEMLDAYDRARVHSSKRTVQTGHGNVAEAEFRKWLSDFLPKRYGVTSGFIISQGVPNSEDFVHYDVIIYDQLESPVLWVDGSSDSSSQGRSMAIPVEYVCGVIEVKAVFNKRSVKEAVEQLRKLRPLMGSSKPSVHDYRFYLPRNFFCATVFYELHKKDERDFGALDAMLDGSDLRGFYGGYILRSESIEKYSSGRITFEYLDEDIAPSNSSLLFWANSKCKKLNELYLRARLLHSETHFSQFAFDIIALLKGTYLPSALSSMYGFGTTDWENGSAVSTTYANPEDFKRYREEVEKIFGSGFYNG
;
A
#
# COMPACT_ATOMS: atom_id res chain seq x y z
N MET A 1 -46.13 9.15 -23.69
CA MET A 1 -45.59 7.97 -22.97
C MET A 1 -44.26 8.39 -22.37
N ALA A 2 -44.21 8.60 -21.06
CA ALA A 2 -42.96 8.95 -20.37
C ALA A 2 -42.08 7.70 -20.35
N ASN A 3 -40.97 7.74 -21.09
CA ASN A 3 -40.00 6.66 -21.13
C ASN A 3 -39.35 6.61 -19.73
N GLY A 4 -39.80 5.68 -18.90
CA GLY A 4 -39.30 5.49 -17.55
C GLY A 4 -37.85 5.01 -17.60
N GLN A 5 -36.90 5.94 -17.71
CA GLN A 5 -35.49 5.63 -17.58
C GLN A 5 -35.26 5.05 -16.17
N SER A 6 -35.00 3.76 -16.09
CA SER A 6 -34.61 3.12 -14.84
C SER A 6 -33.35 3.82 -14.32
N LYS A 7 -33.39 4.31 -13.08
CA LYS A 7 -32.20 4.88 -12.42
C LYS A 7 -31.06 3.85 -12.47
N LEU A 8 -29.86 4.31 -12.82
CA LEU A 8 -28.67 3.47 -12.74
C LEU A 8 -28.51 2.94 -11.30
N LYS A 9 -28.17 1.65 -11.20
CA LYS A 9 -27.92 0.96 -9.92
C LYS A 9 -26.48 0.44 -9.93
N ILE A 10 -25.85 0.38 -8.77
CA ILE A 10 -24.56 -0.28 -8.59
C ILE A 10 -24.71 -1.74 -9.05
N GLN A 11 -23.79 -2.20 -9.89
CA GLN A 11 -23.71 -3.58 -10.37
C GLN A 11 -22.43 -4.21 -9.81
N LEU A 12 -22.51 -5.42 -9.27
CA LEU A 12 -21.33 -6.17 -8.84
C LEU A 12 -21.23 -7.47 -9.66
N PRO A 13 -20.04 -7.84 -10.16
CA PRO A 13 -18.83 -7.02 -10.14
C PRO A 13 -18.99 -5.78 -11.04
N ASN A 14 -18.20 -4.72 -10.78
CA ASN A 14 -18.31 -3.50 -11.56
C ASN A 14 -17.79 -3.66 -13.00
N GLN A 15 -18.37 -2.91 -13.93
CA GLN A 15 -17.89 -2.86 -15.31
C GLN A 15 -16.40 -2.47 -15.32
N GLY A 16 -15.58 -3.25 -16.02
CA GLY A 16 -14.15 -2.97 -16.16
C GLY A 16 -13.26 -3.47 -15.03
N TRP A 17 -13.78 -4.20 -14.02
CA TRP A 17 -12.98 -4.62 -12.86
C TRP A 17 -11.75 -5.46 -13.23
N LYS A 18 -11.87 -6.42 -14.16
CA LYS A 18 -10.71 -7.18 -14.66
C LYS A 18 -9.74 -6.34 -15.47
N GLN A 19 -10.25 -5.43 -16.31
CA GLN A 19 -9.43 -4.50 -17.07
C GLN A 19 -8.61 -3.61 -16.13
N PHE A 20 -9.18 -3.22 -14.99
CA PHE A 20 -8.47 -2.48 -13.96
C PHE A 20 -7.27 -3.26 -13.40
N LEU A 21 -7.38 -4.58 -13.26
CA LEU A 21 -6.27 -5.44 -12.82
C LEU A 21 -5.13 -5.59 -13.83
N THR A 22 -5.33 -5.18 -15.09
CA THR A 22 -4.29 -5.27 -16.15
C THR A 22 -3.03 -4.50 -15.76
N ALA A 23 -3.18 -3.32 -15.14
CA ALA A 23 -2.04 -2.53 -14.70
C ALA A 23 -1.19 -3.24 -13.63
N ARG A 24 -1.84 -4.04 -12.76
CA ARG A 24 -1.13 -4.86 -11.78
C ARG A 24 -0.36 -5.99 -12.46
N ASP A 25 -1.01 -6.68 -13.41
CA ASP A 25 -0.40 -7.78 -14.14
C ASP A 25 0.81 -7.27 -14.97
N GLU A 26 0.72 -6.10 -15.58
CA GLU A 26 1.83 -5.46 -16.29
C GLU A 26 3.04 -5.18 -15.39
N MET A 27 2.82 -4.65 -14.18
CA MET A 27 3.88 -4.43 -13.19
C MET A 27 4.55 -5.76 -12.79
N LEU A 28 3.75 -6.79 -12.51
CA LEU A 28 4.25 -8.11 -12.11
C LEU A 28 5.04 -8.79 -13.24
N ASP A 29 4.56 -8.70 -14.48
CA ASP A 29 5.23 -9.26 -15.65
C ASP A 29 6.59 -8.58 -15.91
N ALA A 30 6.66 -7.26 -15.76
CA ALA A 30 7.91 -6.50 -15.88
C ALA A 30 8.92 -6.89 -14.80
N TYR A 31 8.45 -6.99 -13.56
CA TYR A 31 9.25 -7.47 -12.43
C TYR A 31 9.76 -8.90 -12.65
N ASP A 32 8.92 -9.83 -13.12
CA ASP A 32 9.32 -11.21 -13.39
C ASP A 32 10.38 -11.32 -14.49
N ARG A 33 10.23 -10.56 -15.59
CA ARG A 33 11.27 -10.47 -16.63
C ARG A 33 12.59 -9.99 -16.05
N ALA A 34 12.57 -8.94 -15.23
CA ALA A 34 13.77 -8.40 -14.59
C ALA A 34 14.42 -9.39 -13.62
N ARG A 35 13.63 -10.15 -12.87
CA ARG A 35 14.11 -11.21 -11.97
C ARG A 35 14.80 -12.33 -12.76
N VAL A 36 14.22 -12.78 -13.86
CA VAL A 36 14.85 -13.77 -14.75
C VAL A 36 16.19 -13.25 -15.31
N HIS A 37 16.23 -12.01 -15.80
CA HIS A 37 17.45 -11.41 -16.35
C HIS A 37 18.54 -11.15 -15.30
N SER A 38 18.17 -10.84 -14.06
CA SER A 38 19.12 -10.58 -12.96
C SER A 38 19.61 -11.83 -12.24
N SER A 39 18.93 -12.96 -12.38
CA SER A 39 19.26 -14.23 -11.71
C SER A 39 20.70 -14.73 -11.93
N LYS A 40 21.33 -14.36 -13.05
CA LYS A 40 22.71 -14.75 -13.39
C LYS A 40 23.77 -13.68 -13.07
N ARG A 41 23.38 -12.53 -12.51
CA ARG A 41 24.31 -11.43 -12.18
C ARG A 41 24.79 -11.53 -10.72
N THR A 42 26.04 -11.13 -10.47
CA THR A 42 26.66 -11.12 -9.13
C THR A 42 25.95 -10.18 -8.15
N VAL A 43 25.34 -9.09 -8.65
CA VAL A 43 24.53 -8.15 -7.86
C VAL A 43 23.09 -8.25 -8.34
N GLN A 44 22.20 -8.72 -7.47
CA GLN A 44 20.78 -8.95 -7.76
C GLN A 44 19.89 -7.75 -7.41
N THR A 45 20.35 -6.51 -7.55
CA THR A 45 19.53 -5.31 -7.27
C THR A 45 18.59 -4.93 -8.42
N GLY A 46 18.85 -5.45 -9.63
CA GLY A 46 18.17 -5.01 -10.85
C GLY A 46 16.64 -5.22 -10.86
N HIS A 47 16.12 -6.27 -10.21
CA HIS A 47 14.67 -6.49 -10.14
C HIS A 47 13.98 -5.55 -9.13
N GLY A 48 14.67 -5.13 -8.07
CA GLY A 48 14.18 -4.12 -7.13
C GLY A 48 14.00 -2.77 -7.81
N ASN A 49 15.02 -2.31 -8.55
CA ASN A 49 14.94 -1.06 -9.32
C ASN A 49 13.80 -1.07 -10.35
N VAL A 50 13.55 -2.21 -11.00
CA VAL A 50 12.42 -2.35 -11.93
C VAL A 50 11.09 -2.33 -11.19
N ALA A 51 10.96 -3.01 -10.05
CA ALA A 51 9.76 -2.95 -9.22
C ALA A 51 9.42 -1.50 -8.81
N GLU A 52 10.40 -0.73 -8.35
CA GLU A 52 10.20 0.68 -8.01
C GLU A 52 9.78 1.52 -9.23
N ALA A 53 10.47 1.36 -10.36
CA ALA A 53 10.19 2.14 -11.58
C ALA A 53 8.81 1.84 -12.17
N GLU A 54 8.41 0.56 -12.25
CA GLU A 54 7.09 0.17 -12.76
C GLU A 54 5.97 0.62 -11.83
N PHE A 55 6.21 0.61 -10.51
CA PHE A 55 5.24 1.12 -9.55
C PHE A 55 5.07 2.65 -9.67
N ARG A 56 6.17 3.40 -9.82
CA ARG A 56 6.12 4.85 -10.11
C ARG A 56 5.40 5.15 -11.41
N LYS A 57 5.66 4.37 -12.47
CA LYS A 57 4.98 4.49 -13.76
C LYS A 57 3.47 4.29 -13.59
N TRP A 58 3.05 3.21 -12.95
CA TRP A 58 1.64 2.94 -12.70
C TRP A 58 0.95 4.08 -11.95
N LEU A 59 1.55 4.58 -10.87
CA LEU A 59 1.00 5.72 -10.13
C LEU A 59 0.93 6.99 -11.00
N SER A 60 1.94 7.27 -11.81
CA SER A 60 1.95 8.43 -12.73
C SER A 60 0.84 8.36 -13.77
N ASP A 61 0.54 7.15 -14.24
CA ASP A 61 -0.50 6.88 -15.23
C ASP A 61 -1.90 6.95 -14.61
N PHE A 62 -2.06 6.43 -13.38
CA PHE A 62 -3.33 6.32 -12.67
C PHE A 62 -3.76 7.60 -11.93
N LEU A 63 -2.84 8.29 -11.27
CA LEU A 63 -3.19 9.44 -10.43
C LEU A 63 -3.62 10.66 -11.27
N PRO A 64 -4.49 11.53 -10.73
CA PRO A 64 -4.79 12.82 -11.36
C PRO A 64 -3.52 13.60 -11.66
N LYS A 65 -3.44 14.26 -12.82
CA LYS A 65 -2.23 14.98 -13.29
C LYS A 65 -1.78 16.16 -12.43
N ARG A 66 -2.55 16.50 -11.39
CA ARG A 66 -2.08 17.39 -10.32
C ARG A 66 -0.97 16.76 -9.49
N TYR A 67 -0.96 15.44 -9.36
CA TYR A 67 0.01 14.72 -8.55
C TYR A 67 1.14 14.22 -9.43
N GLY A 68 2.34 14.69 -9.16
CA GLY A 68 3.57 14.16 -9.74
C GLY A 68 4.07 12.97 -8.92
N VAL A 69 4.76 12.04 -9.58
CA VAL A 69 5.35 10.86 -8.94
C VAL A 69 6.81 10.74 -9.38
N THR A 70 7.71 10.54 -8.43
CA THR A 70 9.16 10.49 -8.69
C THR A 70 9.88 9.67 -7.63
N SER A 71 11.09 9.20 -7.91
CA SER A 71 12.06 8.90 -6.85
C SER A 71 12.82 10.17 -6.49
N GLY A 72 13.55 10.15 -5.37
CA GLY A 72 14.55 11.17 -5.08
C GLY A 72 14.47 11.68 -3.65
N PHE A 73 14.56 13.00 -3.48
CA PHE A 73 14.91 13.61 -2.21
C PHE A 73 13.83 14.60 -1.77
N ILE A 74 13.58 14.65 -0.46
CA ILE A 74 12.70 15.66 0.14
C ILE A 74 13.57 16.71 0.80
N ILE A 75 13.41 17.96 0.38
CA ILE A 75 14.25 19.07 0.81
C ILE A 75 13.48 19.97 1.74
N SER A 76 14.04 20.20 2.93
CA SER A 76 13.49 21.15 3.90
C SER A 76 14.57 22.12 4.33
N GLN A 77 14.21 23.40 4.43
CA GLN A 77 15.06 24.44 5.01
C GLN A 77 15.34 24.20 6.51
N GLY A 78 14.57 23.32 7.15
CA GLY A 78 14.76 22.92 8.54
C GLY A 78 15.80 21.82 8.76
N VAL A 79 16.32 21.19 7.69
CA VAL A 79 17.35 20.16 7.76
C VAL A 79 18.73 20.78 7.48
N PRO A 80 19.73 20.62 8.36
CA PRO A 80 21.07 21.15 8.13
C PRO A 80 21.73 20.57 6.87
N ASN A 81 22.50 21.39 6.15
CA ASN A 81 23.24 20.96 4.96
C ASN A 81 24.37 19.93 5.25
N SER A 82 24.70 19.69 6.52
CA SER A 82 25.65 18.65 6.93
C SER A 82 25.04 17.25 6.96
N GLU A 83 23.71 17.13 6.89
CA GLU A 83 23.02 15.85 6.85
C GLU A 83 23.00 15.29 5.43
N ASP A 84 23.15 13.96 5.31
CA ASP A 84 23.08 13.28 4.02
C ASP A 84 21.65 13.32 3.45
N PHE A 85 21.54 13.45 2.12
CA PHE A 85 20.24 13.35 1.46
C PHE A 85 19.67 11.93 1.58
N VAL A 86 18.40 11.85 1.99
CA VAL A 86 17.66 10.60 2.04
C VAL A 86 16.94 10.38 0.71
N HIS A 87 17.30 9.32 0.01
CA HIS A 87 16.60 8.88 -1.20
C HIS A 87 15.33 8.10 -0.84
N TYR A 88 14.24 8.37 -1.53
CA TYR A 88 12.96 7.69 -1.40
C TYR A 88 12.53 7.07 -2.73
N ASP A 89 12.03 5.85 -2.67
CA ASP A 89 11.60 5.07 -3.84
C ASP A 89 10.45 5.77 -4.59
N VAL A 90 9.48 6.31 -3.85
CA VAL A 90 8.31 6.99 -4.41
C VAL A 90 7.96 8.21 -3.56
N ILE A 91 7.95 9.38 -4.19
CA ILE A 91 7.46 10.65 -3.68
C ILE A 91 6.28 11.06 -4.56
N ILE A 92 5.13 11.29 -3.93
CA ILE A 92 3.94 11.89 -4.56
C ILE A 92 3.86 13.35 -4.11
N TYR A 93 3.75 14.29 -5.04
CA TYR A 93 3.79 15.72 -4.74
C TYR A 93 2.80 16.54 -5.59
N ASP A 94 2.44 17.75 -5.16
CA ASP A 94 1.59 18.66 -5.95
C ASP A 94 2.41 19.25 -7.12
N GLN A 95 2.30 18.64 -8.29
CA GLN A 95 3.06 18.99 -9.48
C GLN A 95 2.66 20.35 -10.07
N LEU A 96 1.44 20.83 -9.81
CA LEU A 96 0.99 22.12 -10.35
C LEU A 96 1.64 23.30 -9.64
N GLU A 97 1.94 23.14 -8.35
CA GLU A 97 2.44 24.22 -7.49
C GLU A 97 3.91 24.05 -7.10
N SER A 98 4.45 22.83 -7.17
CA SER A 98 5.79 22.54 -6.70
C SER A 98 6.88 22.90 -7.71
N PRO A 99 7.90 23.69 -7.33
CA PRO A 99 9.14 23.74 -8.09
C PRO A 99 9.95 22.46 -7.89
N VAL A 100 10.62 22.01 -8.95
CA VAL A 100 11.67 20.98 -8.85
C VAL A 100 13.00 21.70 -8.60
N LEU A 101 13.62 21.45 -7.45
CA LEU A 101 14.82 22.19 -7.03
C LEU A 101 16.05 21.78 -7.85
N TRP A 102 16.22 20.47 -8.06
CA TRP A 102 17.18 19.90 -8.99
C TRP A 102 16.75 18.49 -9.40
N VAL A 103 17.41 17.99 -10.44
CA VAL A 103 17.24 16.64 -10.95
C VAL A 103 18.59 15.95 -10.89
N ASP A 104 18.66 14.84 -10.16
CA ASP A 104 19.80 13.94 -10.15
C ASP A 104 19.65 12.92 -11.28
N GLY A 105 20.59 12.96 -12.22
CA GLY A 105 20.57 12.15 -13.43
C GLY A 105 21.37 10.87 -13.25
N SER A 106 20.70 9.73 -13.36
CA SER A 106 21.39 8.51 -13.78
C SER A 106 21.65 8.56 -15.29
N SER A 107 22.64 7.80 -15.78
CA SER A 107 23.00 7.74 -17.21
C SER A 107 21.87 7.23 -18.13
N ASP A 108 20.75 6.76 -17.56
CA ASP A 108 19.55 6.39 -18.30
C ASP A 108 18.57 7.57 -18.37
N SER A 109 18.46 8.15 -19.57
CA SER A 109 17.72 9.39 -19.86
C SER A 109 16.19 9.29 -19.74
N SER A 110 15.64 8.16 -19.26
CA SER A 110 14.19 7.96 -19.12
C SER A 110 13.61 8.89 -18.04
N SER A 111 12.36 9.35 -18.22
CA SER A 111 11.66 10.17 -17.22
C SER A 111 11.43 9.42 -15.89
N GLN A 112 11.49 8.09 -15.90
CA GLN A 112 11.23 7.22 -14.74
C GLN A 112 12.48 6.91 -13.89
N GLY A 113 13.68 7.21 -14.40
CA GLY A 113 14.97 6.97 -13.74
C GLY A 113 15.65 8.22 -13.17
N ARG A 114 15.01 9.39 -13.31
CA ARG A 114 15.51 10.66 -12.77
C ARG A 114 15.03 10.84 -11.35
N SER A 115 15.95 11.08 -10.42
CA SER A 115 15.59 11.39 -9.04
C SER A 115 15.42 12.90 -8.90
N MET A 116 14.30 13.35 -8.35
CA MET A 116 14.00 14.78 -8.21
C MET A 116 14.08 15.21 -6.75
N ALA A 117 14.52 16.44 -6.52
CA ALA A 117 14.50 17.08 -5.22
C ALA A 117 13.26 17.97 -5.09
N ILE A 118 12.35 17.56 -4.20
CA ILE A 118 11.04 18.19 -4.02
C ILE A 118 11.01 18.91 -2.66
N PRO A 119 10.56 20.18 -2.59
CA PRO A 119 10.41 20.86 -1.32
C PRO A 119 9.34 20.20 -0.44
N VAL A 120 9.63 20.09 0.85
CA VAL A 120 8.85 19.34 1.85
C VAL A 120 7.37 19.70 1.89
N GLU A 121 7.02 20.97 1.65
CA GLU A 121 5.66 21.49 1.72
C GLU A 121 4.75 21.07 0.56
N TYR A 122 5.32 20.56 -0.53
CA TYR A 122 4.57 20.05 -1.68
C TYR A 122 4.46 18.53 -1.69
N VAL A 123 5.17 17.84 -0.80
CA VAL A 123 5.14 16.37 -0.71
C VAL A 123 3.82 15.93 -0.08
N CYS A 124 3.02 15.19 -0.84
CA CYS A 124 1.72 14.68 -0.43
C CYS A 124 1.79 13.26 0.11
N GLY A 125 2.75 12.44 -0.33
CA GLY A 125 2.96 11.12 0.25
C GLY A 125 4.28 10.47 -0.15
N VAL A 126 4.71 9.48 0.63
CA VAL A 126 5.92 8.69 0.37
C VAL A 126 5.60 7.20 0.46
N ILE A 127 6.01 6.43 -0.53
CA ILE A 127 5.82 4.98 -0.55
C ILE A 127 7.16 4.29 -0.70
N GLU A 128 7.43 3.36 0.21
CA GLU A 128 8.63 2.53 0.19
C GLU A 128 8.30 1.20 -0.49
N VAL A 129 9.09 0.79 -1.48
CA VAL A 129 8.83 -0.40 -2.29
C VAL A 129 9.89 -1.46 -1.99
N LYS A 130 9.45 -2.70 -1.83
CA LYS A 130 10.33 -3.86 -1.68
C LYS A 130 9.86 -5.02 -2.56
N ALA A 131 10.80 -5.85 -2.99
CA ALA A 131 10.48 -6.99 -3.84
C ALA A 131 9.62 -8.03 -3.11
N VAL A 132 9.99 -8.39 -1.88
CA VAL A 132 9.40 -9.52 -1.14
C VAL A 132 8.93 -9.07 0.23
N PHE A 133 7.76 -9.53 0.69
CA PHE A 133 7.27 -9.39 2.05
C PHE A 133 7.84 -10.47 2.97
N ASN A 134 8.74 -10.07 3.87
CA ASN A 134 9.24 -10.87 4.98
C ASN A 134 9.71 -9.93 6.10
N LYS A 135 10.08 -10.48 7.26
CA LYS A 135 10.46 -9.68 8.42
C LYS A 135 11.62 -8.74 8.16
N ARG A 136 12.60 -9.18 7.36
CA ARG A 136 13.77 -8.35 7.04
C ARG A 136 13.36 -7.15 6.19
N SER A 137 12.69 -7.39 5.07
CA SER A 137 12.30 -6.31 4.15
C SER A 137 11.29 -5.34 4.76
N VAL A 138 10.37 -5.83 5.61
CA VAL A 138 9.46 -4.95 6.36
C VAL A 138 10.23 -4.01 7.28
N LYS A 139 11.20 -4.54 8.04
CA LYS A 139 12.04 -3.70 8.90
C LYS A 139 12.82 -2.67 8.10
N GLU A 140 13.47 -3.09 7.01
CA GLU A 140 14.19 -2.19 6.12
C GLU A 140 13.27 -1.07 5.60
N ALA A 141 12.05 -1.41 5.19
CA ALA A 141 11.09 -0.44 4.67
C ALA A 141 10.59 0.54 5.74
N VAL A 142 10.25 0.04 6.93
CA VAL A 142 9.80 0.88 8.06
C VAL A 142 10.92 1.80 8.54
N GLU A 143 12.16 1.31 8.65
CA GLU A 143 13.32 2.13 9.00
C GLU A 143 13.60 3.22 7.95
N GLN A 144 13.42 2.91 6.66
CA GLN A 144 13.53 3.91 5.62
C GLN A 144 12.46 5.01 5.78
N LEU A 145 11.20 4.65 6.01
CA LEU A 145 10.13 5.62 6.28
C LEU A 145 10.35 6.42 7.57
N ARG A 146 10.98 5.84 8.60
CA ARG A 146 11.32 6.55 9.85
C ARG A 146 12.27 7.72 9.64
N LYS A 147 13.03 7.75 8.55
CA LYS A 147 13.85 8.91 8.17
C LYS A 147 13.03 10.17 7.87
N LEU A 148 11.71 10.04 7.68
CA LEU A 148 10.79 11.18 7.53
C LEU A 148 10.49 11.90 8.86
N ARG A 149 10.80 11.30 10.02
CA ARG A 149 10.45 11.86 11.34
C ARG A 149 10.85 13.33 11.55
N PRO A 150 12.06 13.79 11.15
CA PRO A 150 12.43 15.20 11.27
C PRO A 150 11.49 16.15 10.50
N LEU A 151 10.84 15.65 9.45
CA LEU A 151 9.93 16.40 8.59
C LEU A 151 8.46 16.28 9.02
N MET A 152 8.14 15.44 10.02
CA MET A 152 6.76 15.20 10.49
C MET A 152 6.32 16.14 11.62
N GLY A 153 7.10 17.18 11.92
CA GLY A 153 6.77 18.20 12.90
C GLY A 153 5.44 18.91 12.60
N SER A 154 4.97 19.66 13.59
CA SER A 154 3.77 20.49 13.47
C SER A 154 4.18 21.96 13.60
N SER A 155 4.16 22.72 12.51
CA SER A 155 4.38 24.17 12.59
C SER A 155 3.19 24.86 13.27
N LYS A 156 3.49 25.72 14.24
CA LYS A 156 2.67 26.91 14.48
C LYS A 156 3.00 27.89 13.33
N PRO A 157 2.00 28.53 12.70
CA PRO A 157 2.30 29.55 11.69
C PRO A 157 3.13 30.65 12.36
N SER A 158 4.36 30.84 11.87
CA SER A 158 5.17 31.98 12.23
C SER A 158 4.76 33.18 11.35
N VAL A 159 5.16 34.39 11.75
CA VAL A 159 4.91 35.64 11.01
C VAL A 159 5.48 35.60 9.58
N HIS A 160 6.38 34.66 9.29
CA HIS A 160 6.88 34.32 7.96
C HIS A 160 6.42 32.89 7.59
N ASP A 161 5.89 32.70 6.37
CA ASP A 161 5.35 31.42 5.83
C ASP A 161 6.46 30.41 5.51
N TYR A 162 7.43 30.23 6.41
CA TYR A 162 8.43 29.18 6.27
C TYR A 162 7.78 27.82 6.57
N ARG A 163 7.80 26.94 5.57
CA ARG A 163 7.25 25.59 5.67
C ARG A 163 8.39 24.58 5.78
N PHE A 164 8.61 24.09 6.99
CA PHE A 164 9.69 23.15 7.30
C PHE A 164 9.26 21.68 7.31
N TYR A 165 7.94 21.44 7.32
CA TYR A 165 7.37 20.15 7.62
C TYR A 165 6.43 19.69 6.51
N LEU A 166 6.25 18.38 6.45
CA LEU A 166 5.30 17.73 5.56
C LEU A 166 3.88 18.27 5.85
N PRO A 167 3.04 18.41 4.81
CA PRO A 167 1.63 18.78 4.93
C PRO A 167 0.85 17.94 5.95
N ARG A 168 -0.25 18.48 6.47
CA ARG A 168 -1.10 17.78 7.45
C ARG A 168 -1.75 16.51 6.88
N ASN A 169 -2.11 16.54 5.60
CA ASN A 169 -2.69 15.41 4.86
C ASN A 169 -1.63 14.48 4.25
N PHE A 170 -0.35 14.65 4.61
CA PHE A 170 0.71 13.72 4.22
C PHE A 170 0.40 12.29 4.67
N PHE A 171 0.72 11.31 3.83
CA PHE A 171 0.69 9.90 4.19
C PHE A 171 1.97 9.18 3.79
N CYS A 172 2.24 8.03 4.42
CA CYS A 172 3.26 7.10 3.94
C CYS A 172 2.78 5.65 3.97
N ALA A 173 3.36 4.79 3.12
CA ALA A 173 2.97 3.39 3.02
C ALA A 173 4.15 2.51 2.61
N THR A 174 4.01 1.20 2.82
CA THR A 174 4.92 0.20 2.25
C THR A 174 4.22 -0.61 1.16
N VAL A 175 4.98 -0.99 0.14
CA VAL A 175 4.50 -1.85 -0.95
C VAL A 175 5.48 -2.98 -1.18
N PHE A 176 4.95 -4.19 -1.30
CA PHE A 176 5.71 -5.40 -1.57
C PHE A 176 5.20 -6.03 -2.86
N TYR A 177 6.09 -6.45 -3.75
CA TYR A 177 5.67 -7.11 -4.99
C TYR A 177 5.16 -8.53 -4.73
N GLU A 178 5.84 -9.27 -3.86
CA GLU A 178 5.57 -10.69 -3.64
C GLU A 178 5.48 -11.09 -2.17
N LEU A 179 4.64 -12.07 -1.87
CA LEU A 179 4.71 -12.92 -0.68
C LEU A 179 4.92 -14.36 -1.12
N HIS A 180 6.10 -14.92 -0.85
CA HIS A 180 6.43 -16.29 -1.24
C HIS A 180 5.92 -17.33 -0.24
N LYS A 181 5.71 -18.55 -0.72
CA LYS A 181 5.31 -19.70 0.10
C LYS A 181 6.31 -20.03 1.19
N LYS A 182 7.61 -19.90 0.92
CA LYS A 182 8.68 -20.11 1.92
C LYS A 182 8.59 -19.14 3.11
N ASP A 183 8.00 -17.97 2.90
CA ASP A 183 7.88 -16.90 3.89
C ASP A 183 6.50 -16.91 4.58
N GLU A 184 5.61 -17.88 4.26
CA GLU A 184 4.21 -17.88 4.72
C GLU A 184 4.03 -17.96 6.24
N ARG A 185 5.06 -18.40 6.96
CA ARG A 185 5.10 -18.53 8.43
C ARG A 185 5.93 -17.44 9.10
N ASP A 186 6.47 -16.48 8.36
CA ASP A 186 7.24 -15.37 8.93
C ASP A 186 6.32 -14.29 9.52
N PHE A 187 5.50 -14.67 10.50
CA PHE A 187 4.55 -13.76 11.16
C PHE A 187 5.24 -12.56 11.84
N GLY A 188 6.54 -12.66 12.10
CA GLY A 188 7.36 -11.54 12.57
C GLY A 188 7.42 -10.37 11.58
N ALA A 189 7.05 -10.59 10.31
CA ALA A 189 6.85 -9.53 9.34
C ALA A 189 5.68 -8.61 9.71
N LEU A 190 4.57 -9.16 10.21
CA LEU A 190 3.44 -8.34 10.68
C LEU A 190 3.76 -7.62 11.99
N ASP A 191 4.49 -8.28 12.90
CA ASP A 191 4.97 -7.62 14.12
C ASP A 191 5.85 -6.40 13.78
N ALA A 192 6.72 -6.53 12.77
CA ALA A 192 7.57 -5.43 12.31
C ALA A 192 6.79 -4.28 11.64
N MET A 193 5.57 -4.51 11.13
CA MET A 193 4.73 -3.41 10.62
C MET A 193 4.27 -2.45 11.73
N LEU A 194 4.11 -2.94 12.97
CA LEU A 194 3.74 -2.11 14.12
C LEU A 194 4.81 -1.07 14.48
N ASP A 195 6.04 -1.27 14.02
CA ASP A 195 7.12 -0.29 14.19
C ASP A 195 6.86 0.98 13.38
N GLY A 196 6.09 0.92 12.29
CA GLY A 196 5.70 2.11 11.53
C GLY A 196 4.48 2.84 12.10
N SER A 197 3.76 2.25 13.06
CA SER A 197 2.46 2.75 13.51
C SER A 197 2.49 4.10 14.23
N ASP A 198 3.67 4.56 14.63
CA ASP A 198 3.89 5.84 15.28
C ASP A 198 4.22 6.96 14.27
N LEU A 199 4.41 6.63 12.99
CA LEU A 199 4.61 7.60 11.92
C LEU A 199 3.29 8.27 11.55
N ARG A 200 3.31 9.61 11.48
CA ARG A 200 2.13 10.39 11.09
C ARG A 200 1.73 10.04 9.66
N GLY A 201 0.48 9.61 9.50
CA GLY A 201 -0.08 9.28 8.18
C GLY A 201 0.35 7.92 7.66
N PHE A 202 0.89 7.01 8.48
CA PHE A 202 1.22 5.67 8.02
C PHE A 202 -0.05 4.87 7.70
N TYR A 203 -0.23 4.55 6.42
CA TYR A 203 -1.37 3.83 5.88
C TYR A 203 -1.34 2.33 6.23
N GLY A 204 -0.13 1.78 6.38
CA GLY A 204 0.12 0.34 6.46
C GLY A 204 0.86 -0.15 5.22
N GLY A 205 0.48 -1.32 4.73
CA GLY A 205 1.21 -2.00 3.66
C GLY A 205 0.32 -2.66 2.63
N TYR A 206 0.87 -2.88 1.44
CA TYR A 206 0.19 -3.55 0.34
C TYR A 206 1.11 -4.58 -0.32
N ILE A 207 0.57 -5.73 -0.73
CA ILE A 207 1.29 -6.82 -1.38
C ILE A 207 0.62 -7.09 -2.73
N LEU A 208 1.34 -6.87 -3.85
CA LEU A 208 0.77 -6.99 -5.20
C LEU A 208 0.35 -8.42 -5.50
N ARG A 209 1.24 -9.39 -5.24
CA ARG A 209 1.03 -10.82 -5.51
C ARG A 209 1.43 -11.66 -4.30
N SER A 210 0.63 -12.66 -4.00
CA SER A 210 1.00 -13.75 -3.08
C SER A 210 1.12 -15.04 -3.89
N GLU A 211 2.03 -15.94 -3.52
CA GLU A 211 2.09 -17.31 -4.08
C GLU A 211 0.92 -18.17 -3.53
N SER A 212 -0.31 -17.67 -3.70
CA SER A 212 -1.56 -18.36 -3.38
C SER A 212 -2.17 -18.96 -4.65
N ILE A 213 -3.29 -19.68 -4.48
CA ILE A 213 -4.03 -20.30 -5.59
C ILE A 213 -4.81 -19.23 -6.38
N GLU A 214 -5.04 -18.04 -5.80
CA GLU A 214 -5.84 -16.98 -6.40
C GLU A 214 -4.99 -16.02 -7.24
N LYS A 215 -5.09 -16.13 -8.57
CA LYS A 215 -4.34 -15.28 -9.52
C LYS A 215 -4.49 -13.79 -9.26
N TYR A 216 -5.71 -13.34 -8.94
CA TYR A 216 -6.03 -11.91 -8.84
C TYR A 216 -5.98 -11.35 -7.42
N SER A 217 -5.59 -12.14 -6.42
CA SER A 217 -5.63 -11.70 -5.03
C SER A 217 -4.40 -10.89 -4.65
N SER A 218 -4.62 -9.82 -3.92
CA SER A 218 -3.56 -8.97 -3.38
C SER A 218 -3.71 -8.79 -1.87
N GLY A 219 -2.58 -8.71 -1.19
CA GLY A 219 -2.52 -8.55 0.27
C GLY A 219 -2.69 -7.09 0.68
N ARG A 220 -3.52 -6.84 1.68
CA ARG A 220 -3.68 -5.54 2.32
C ARG A 220 -3.34 -5.67 3.81
N ILE A 221 -2.45 -4.80 4.29
CA ILE A 221 -2.05 -4.72 5.68
C ILE A 221 -2.65 -3.46 6.30
N THR A 222 -3.58 -3.63 7.23
CA THR A 222 -4.25 -2.54 7.95
C THR A 222 -3.96 -2.60 9.45
N PHE A 223 -4.21 -1.51 10.15
CA PHE A 223 -4.14 -1.47 11.60
C PHE A 223 -5.54 -1.50 12.22
N GLU A 224 -5.70 -2.28 13.28
CA GLU A 224 -6.94 -2.42 14.04
C GLU A 224 -6.68 -2.04 15.50
N TYR A 225 -7.60 -1.27 16.07
CA TYR A 225 -7.61 -0.93 17.49
C TYR A 225 -8.58 -1.87 18.22
N LEU A 226 -8.14 -2.40 19.35
CA LEU A 226 -8.86 -3.37 20.17
C LEU A 226 -8.88 -2.90 21.62
N ASP A 227 -9.92 -3.26 22.37
CA ASP A 227 -10.01 -2.98 23.80
C ASP A 227 -9.19 -3.98 24.66
N GLU A 228 -8.82 -5.12 24.08
CA GLU A 228 -8.15 -6.23 24.78
C GLU A 228 -6.93 -6.74 24.00
N ASP A 229 -5.98 -7.34 24.73
CA ASP A 229 -4.84 -8.03 24.14
C ASP A 229 -5.26 -9.40 23.62
N ILE A 230 -5.48 -9.50 22.31
CA ILE A 230 -5.86 -10.74 21.63
C ILE A 230 -4.60 -11.37 21.03
N ALA A 231 -4.25 -12.58 21.49
CA ALA A 231 -3.16 -13.36 20.91
C ALA A 231 -3.49 -13.76 19.45
N PRO A 232 -2.54 -13.66 18.52
CA PRO A 232 -2.77 -14.03 17.12
C PRO A 232 -2.92 -15.55 16.95
N SER A 233 -3.93 -15.97 16.17
CA SER A 233 -4.25 -17.36 15.83
C SER A 233 -3.85 -17.69 14.38
N ASN A 234 -2.60 -17.37 14.01
CA ASN A 234 -2.19 -17.39 12.60
C ASN A 234 -1.89 -18.79 12.08
N SER A 235 -2.46 -19.13 10.91
CA SER A 235 -2.10 -20.35 10.17
C SER A 235 -1.23 -20.06 8.94
N SER A 236 -1.40 -18.96 8.22
CA SER A 236 -0.53 -18.64 7.07
C SER A 236 -0.71 -17.18 6.66
N LEU A 237 0.40 -16.49 6.38
CA LEU A 237 0.37 -15.16 5.77
C LEU A 237 -0.28 -15.16 4.38
N LEU A 238 -0.35 -16.31 3.69
CA LEU A 238 -0.99 -16.42 2.37
C LEU A 238 -2.54 -16.46 2.44
N PHE A 239 -3.12 -16.52 3.64
CA PHE A 239 -4.56 -16.58 3.84
C PHE A 239 -5.07 -15.37 4.60
N TRP A 240 -4.77 -15.31 5.90
CA TRP A 240 -4.94 -14.13 6.73
C TRP A 240 -4.10 -14.31 7.98
N ALA A 241 -3.67 -13.20 8.56
CA ALA A 241 -2.87 -13.22 9.76
C ALA A 241 -2.93 -11.88 10.49
N ASN A 242 -2.68 -11.92 11.79
CA ASN A 242 -2.55 -10.76 12.66
C ASN A 242 -1.15 -10.71 13.26
N SER A 243 -0.63 -9.51 13.49
CA SER A 243 0.51 -9.34 14.41
C SER A 243 0.08 -9.63 15.85
N LYS A 244 1.06 -9.68 16.75
CA LYS A 244 0.81 -9.45 18.18
C LYS A 244 0.20 -8.06 18.40
N CYS A 245 -0.43 -7.88 19.55
CA CYS A 245 -0.88 -6.56 19.97
C CYS A 245 0.30 -5.71 20.50
N LYS A 246 0.25 -4.41 20.21
CA LYS A 246 1.09 -3.37 20.81
C LYS A 246 0.18 -2.45 21.62
N LYS A 247 0.39 -2.40 22.94
CA LYS A 247 -0.39 -1.53 23.82
C LYS A 247 -0.16 -0.05 23.47
N LEU A 248 -1.25 0.70 23.30
CA LEU A 248 -1.29 2.13 23.04
C LEU A 248 -2.31 2.79 23.99
N ASN A 249 -1.81 3.31 25.12
CA ASN A 249 -2.65 3.81 26.21
C ASN A 249 -3.65 2.74 26.69
N GLU A 250 -4.95 3.02 26.59
CA GLU A 250 -6.03 2.11 26.98
C GLU A 250 -6.41 1.09 25.89
N LEU A 251 -5.89 1.25 24.68
CA LEU A 251 -6.20 0.37 23.54
C LEU A 251 -5.00 -0.50 23.18
N TYR A 252 -5.26 -1.53 22.39
CA TYR A 252 -4.27 -2.40 21.77
C TYR A 252 -4.32 -2.21 20.25
N LEU A 253 -3.16 -2.02 19.64
CA LEU A 253 -3.01 -1.93 18.19
C LEU A 253 -2.48 -3.25 17.64
N ARG A 254 -3.09 -3.78 16.58
CA ARG A 254 -2.52 -4.89 15.79
C ARG A 254 -2.50 -4.57 14.31
N ALA A 255 -1.57 -5.15 13.58
CA ALA A 255 -1.57 -5.19 12.12
C ALA A 255 -2.32 -6.45 11.66
N ARG A 256 -3.14 -6.33 10.61
CA ARG A 256 -3.91 -7.41 10.01
C ARG A 256 -3.61 -7.49 8.53
N LEU A 257 -3.31 -8.70 8.04
CA LEU A 257 -3.16 -9.03 6.62
C LEU A 257 -4.39 -9.79 6.14
N LEU A 258 -5.01 -9.28 5.08
CA LEU A 258 -6.09 -9.95 4.33
C LEU A 258 -5.75 -9.99 2.84
N HIS A 259 -6.23 -11.00 2.13
CA HIS A 259 -6.11 -11.12 0.68
C HIS A 259 -7.48 -11.04 0.01
N SER A 260 -7.58 -10.27 -1.07
CA SER A 260 -8.79 -10.17 -1.89
C SER A 260 -8.46 -9.64 -3.27
N GLU A 261 -9.23 -10.06 -4.28
CA GLU A 261 -9.17 -9.48 -5.62
C GLU A 261 -9.58 -8.00 -5.65
N THR A 262 -10.37 -7.56 -4.67
CA THR A 262 -10.81 -6.16 -4.57
C THR A 262 -9.69 -5.24 -4.08
N HIS A 263 -8.67 -5.75 -3.38
CA HIS A 263 -7.69 -4.92 -2.68
C HIS A 263 -6.84 -4.05 -3.62
N PHE A 264 -6.59 -4.45 -4.87
CA PHE A 264 -5.88 -3.60 -5.82
C PHE A 264 -6.65 -2.32 -6.16
N SER A 265 -7.95 -2.47 -6.45
CA SER A 265 -8.82 -1.30 -6.67
C SER A 265 -8.92 -0.44 -5.42
N GLN A 266 -9.12 -1.05 -4.25
CA GLN A 266 -9.21 -0.32 -2.98
C GLN A 266 -7.94 0.49 -2.71
N PHE A 267 -6.76 -0.13 -2.81
CA PHE A 267 -5.49 0.54 -2.58
C PHE A 267 -5.28 1.73 -3.52
N ALA A 268 -5.57 1.54 -4.82
CA ALA A 268 -5.45 2.61 -5.81
C ALA A 268 -6.33 3.82 -5.45
N PHE A 269 -7.61 3.60 -5.13
CA PHE A 269 -8.52 4.69 -4.79
C PHE A 269 -8.32 5.24 -3.37
N ASP A 270 -7.81 4.44 -2.43
CA ASP A 270 -7.39 4.90 -1.11
C ASP A 270 -6.26 5.93 -1.22
N ILE A 271 -5.29 5.74 -2.12
CA ILE A 271 -4.25 6.74 -2.40
C ILE A 271 -4.88 8.07 -2.84
N ILE A 272 -5.84 8.04 -3.77
CA ILE A 272 -6.54 9.27 -4.20
C ILE A 272 -7.27 9.93 -3.03
N ALA A 273 -7.95 9.14 -2.19
CA ALA A 273 -8.66 9.67 -1.03
C ALA A 273 -7.71 10.26 0.01
N LEU A 274 -6.54 9.64 0.24
CA LEU A 274 -5.48 10.16 1.12
C LEU A 274 -4.95 11.50 0.61
N LEU A 275 -4.62 11.56 -0.68
CA LEU A 275 -4.13 12.77 -1.34
C LEU A 275 -5.14 13.93 -1.29
N LYS A 276 -6.44 13.62 -1.28
CA LYS A 276 -7.53 14.60 -1.14
C LYS A 276 -7.91 14.91 0.31
N GLY A 277 -7.38 14.18 1.29
CA GLY A 277 -7.79 14.29 2.70
C GLY A 277 -9.21 13.78 2.97
N THR A 278 -9.75 12.91 2.12
CA THR A 278 -11.11 12.33 2.24
C THR A 278 -11.09 10.85 2.60
N TYR A 279 -9.93 10.27 2.90
CA TYR A 279 -9.80 8.86 3.27
C TYR A 279 -10.45 8.58 4.63
N LEU A 280 -11.22 7.49 4.69
CA LEU A 280 -11.85 6.99 5.91
C LEU A 280 -11.46 5.51 6.06
N PRO A 281 -10.73 5.11 7.11
CA PRO A 281 -10.19 3.75 7.26
C PRO A 281 -11.22 2.61 7.18
N SER A 282 -12.48 2.89 7.53
CA SER A 282 -13.57 1.91 7.57
C SER A 282 -14.57 2.07 6.43
N ALA A 283 -14.26 2.84 5.38
CA ALA A 283 -15.13 3.04 4.24
C ALA A 283 -14.38 2.82 2.91
N LEU A 284 -15.11 2.34 1.90
CA LEU A 284 -14.56 2.22 0.55
C LEU A 284 -14.36 3.60 -0.08
N SER A 285 -13.14 3.88 -0.54
CA SER A 285 -12.82 5.14 -1.24
C SER A 285 -13.46 5.24 -2.62
N SER A 286 -13.80 4.12 -3.25
CA SER A 286 -14.42 4.04 -4.57
C SER A 286 -15.01 2.66 -4.81
N MET A 287 -16.05 2.59 -5.65
CA MET A 287 -16.54 1.33 -6.22
C MET A 287 -15.93 1.06 -7.61
N TYR A 288 -15.18 1.98 -8.22
CA TYR A 288 -14.56 1.71 -9.52
C TYR A 288 -13.52 0.59 -9.42
N GLY A 289 -13.52 -0.32 -10.39
CA GLY A 289 -12.62 -1.47 -10.41
C GLY A 289 -12.95 -2.56 -9.38
N PHE A 290 -14.07 -2.44 -8.66
CA PHE A 290 -14.43 -3.34 -7.58
C PHE A 290 -15.13 -4.59 -8.11
N GLY A 291 -14.55 -5.77 -7.85
CA GLY A 291 -15.07 -7.03 -8.34
C GLY A 291 -14.25 -8.22 -7.87
N THR A 292 -14.83 -9.41 -7.99
CA THR A 292 -14.15 -10.69 -7.78
C THR A 292 -14.59 -11.68 -8.85
N THR A 293 -13.76 -12.69 -9.09
CA THR A 293 -14.04 -13.82 -9.97
C THR A 293 -15.30 -14.57 -9.50
N ASP A 294 -15.47 -14.74 -8.19
CA ASP A 294 -16.66 -15.37 -7.62
C ASP A 294 -17.95 -14.59 -7.93
N TRP A 295 -17.93 -13.26 -7.76
CA TRP A 295 -19.10 -12.42 -8.06
C TRP A 295 -19.45 -12.47 -9.55
N GLU A 296 -18.44 -12.48 -10.43
CA GLU A 296 -18.66 -12.64 -11.87
C GLU A 296 -19.29 -13.99 -12.21
N ASN A 297 -18.91 -15.05 -11.49
CA ASN A 297 -19.48 -16.39 -11.62
C ASN A 297 -20.83 -16.56 -10.89
N GLY A 298 -21.37 -15.50 -10.27
CA GLY A 298 -22.65 -15.51 -9.58
C GLY A 298 -22.60 -16.06 -8.15
N SER A 299 -21.42 -16.26 -7.58
CA SER A 299 -21.25 -16.64 -6.17
C SER A 299 -21.05 -15.40 -5.29
N ALA A 300 -21.82 -15.28 -4.21
CA ALA A 300 -21.62 -14.21 -3.22
C ALA A 300 -20.43 -14.50 -2.28
N VAL A 301 -19.98 -15.75 -2.22
CA VAL A 301 -18.95 -16.24 -1.30
C VAL A 301 -17.74 -16.71 -2.10
N SER A 302 -16.55 -16.28 -1.70
CA SER A 302 -15.32 -16.84 -2.26
C SER A 302 -15.15 -18.29 -1.84
N THR A 303 -15.04 -19.17 -2.83
CA THR A 303 -14.83 -20.61 -2.60
C THR A 303 -13.35 -21.00 -2.63
N THR A 304 -12.46 -20.06 -2.97
CA THR A 304 -11.03 -20.34 -3.16
C THR A 304 -10.26 -20.46 -1.85
N TYR A 305 -10.89 -20.15 -0.71
CA TYR A 305 -10.32 -20.32 0.61
C TYR A 305 -10.60 -21.72 1.14
N ALA A 306 -9.80 -22.73 0.81
CA ALA A 306 -9.77 -23.93 1.64
C ALA A 306 -8.50 -24.81 1.46
N ASN A 307 -7.60 -24.71 2.43
CA ASN A 307 -7.51 -25.87 3.30
C ASN A 307 -8.82 -25.91 4.11
N PRO A 308 -9.65 -26.95 4.02
CA PRO A 308 -10.96 -27.01 4.70
C PRO A 308 -10.92 -26.65 6.19
N GLU A 309 -9.81 -26.97 6.87
CA GLU A 309 -9.59 -26.67 8.29
C GLU A 309 -9.34 -25.19 8.59
N ASP A 310 -8.75 -24.43 7.66
CA ASP A 310 -8.51 -23.00 7.82
C ASP A 310 -9.78 -22.18 7.57
N PHE A 311 -10.61 -22.61 6.60
CA PHE A 311 -11.94 -22.03 6.38
C PHE A 311 -12.88 -22.27 7.55
N LYS A 312 -12.85 -23.47 8.14
CA LYS A 312 -13.62 -23.80 9.34
C LYS A 312 -13.24 -22.90 10.51
N ARG A 313 -11.94 -22.74 10.80
CA ARG A 313 -11.45 -21.84 11.85
C ARG A 313 -11.80 -20.37 11.61
N TYR A 314 -11.64 -19.89 10.38
CA TYR A 314 -12.05 -18.52 10.04
C TYR A 314 -13.54 -18.30 10.30
N ARG A 315 -14.41 -19.24 9.88
CA ARG A 315 -15.85 -19.16 10.17
C ARG A 315 -16.13 -19.15 11.67
N GLU A 316 -15.51 -20.03 12.43
CA GLU A 316 -15.67 -20.08 13.89
C GLU A 316 -15.25 -18.76 14.56
N GLU A 317 -14.20 -18.09 14.08
CA GLU A 317 -13.77 -16.79 14.61
C GLU A 317 -14.71 -15.64 14.18
N VAL A 318 -15.16 -15.62 12.93
CA VAL A 318 -16.12 -14.62 12.45
C VAL A 318 -17.47 -14.78 13.14
N GLU A 319 -17.95 -16.01 13.36
CA GLU A 319 -19.19 -16.28 14.10
C GLU A 319 -19.09 -15.84 15.56
N LYS A 320 -17.91 -15.96 16.19
CA LYS A 320 -17.67 -15.42 17.54
C LYS A 320 -17.77 -13.89 17.58
N ILE A 321 -17.34 -13.21 16.51
CA ILE A 321 -17.32 -11.75 16.46
C ILE A 321 -18.68 -11.17 16.05
N PHE A 322 -19.37 -11.79 15.09
CA PHE A 322 -20.56 -11.22 14.45
C PHE A 322 -21.87 -12.01 14.70
N GLY A 323 -21.81 -13.13 15.43
CA GLY A 323 -22.95 -14.00 15.69
C GLY A 323 -23.29 -14.94 14.51
N SER A 324 -24.04 -16.00 14.80
CA SER A 324 -24.31 -17.16 13.92
C SER A 324 -25.23 -16.91 12.71
N GLY A 325 -25.36 -15.67 12.24
CA GLY A 325 -26.30 -15.28 11.18
C GLY A 325 -25.68 -14.79 9.87
N PHE A 326 -24.37 -14.56 9.82
CA PHE A 326 -23.74 -13.86 8.69
C PHE A 326 -23.52 -14.72 7.42
N TYR A 327 -23.67 -16.05 7.51
CA TYR A 327 -23.30 -17.00 6.45
C TYR A 327 -24.47 -17.64 5.68
N ASN A 328 -25.72 -17.23 5.95
CA ASN A 328 -26.92 -17.81 5.33
C ASN A 328 -27.55 -16.93 4.22
N GLY A 329 -26.76 -16.07 3.56
CA GLY A 329 -27.22 -15.13 2.53
C GLY A 329 -26.57 -15.34 1.18
#